data_AF-A0AAD9SPG1-F1
#
_entry.id   AF-A0AAD9SPG1-F1
#
_cell.length_a   1.000
_cell.length_b   1.000
_cell.length_c   1.000
_cell.angle_alpha   90.00
_cell.angle_beta   90.00
_cell.angle_gamma   90.00
#
_symmetry.space_group_name_H-M   'P 1'
#
loop_
_entity.id
_entity.type
_entity.pdbx_description
1 polymer ?
#
loop_
_entity_poly.entity_id
_entity_poly.type
_entity_poly.pdbx_seq_one_letter_code
_entity_poly.pdbx_strand_id
1 'polypeptide(L)'
;MADARQRSMSNAPKFADRTFEQREVDAKVNGPMIQRARVVNSILTAKYLKAKSIFDNYHEYDVDQAFVPTTTGEPCWREDADPWLRIRETLPEFLEDYTRIIVESGGEITGEGLQNLAVALIRVARAEWEGAGRDKKALDKAFEQEILALVEKLQAQFKLPEAQDADEDEDEDEVEGEN
;
A
#
# COMPACT_ATOMS: atom_id res chain seq x y z
N MET A 1 -9.84 55.82 -29.28
CA MET A 1 -10.15 54.40 -28.98
C MET A 1 -8.97 53.86 -28.19
N ALA A 2 -9.13 53.66 -26.88
CA ALA A 2 -8.08 53.12 -26.04
C ALA A 2 -8.05 51.60 -26.21
N ASP A 3 -6.89 51.09 -26.59
CA ASP A 3 -6.62 49.70 -26.93
C ASP A 3 -6.96 48.79 -25.73
N ALA A 4 -8.00 47.96 -25.89
CA ALA A 4 -8.51 47.04 -24.88
C ALA A 4 -7.67 45.74 -24.77
N ARG A 5 -6.36 45.82 -25.04
CA ARG A 5 -5.45 44.65 -25.08
C ARG A 5 -4.38 44.64 -23.98
N GLN A 6 -4.60 45.35 -22.86
CA GLN A 6 -3.64 45.37 -21.75
C GLN A 6 -4.23 45.16 -20.34
N ARG A 7 -5.32 44.38 -20.21
CA ARG A 7 -5.86 44.04 -18.89
C ARG A 7 -6.32 42.58 -18.80
N SER A 8 -5.37 41.64 -18.85
CA SER A 8 -5.63 40.27 -18.37
C SER A 8 -4.31 39.53 -18.07
N MET A 9 -3.57 39.99 -17.06
CA MET A 9 -2.44 39.24 -16.48
C MET A 9 -2.44 39.37 -14.94
N SER A 10 -3.59 39.20 -14.29
CA SER A 10 -3.66 39.25 -12.83
C SER A 10 -4.92 38.56 -12.29
N ASN A 11 -4.78 37.29 -11.89
CA ASN A 11 -5.41 36.68 -10.70
C ASN A 11 -5.33 35.14 -10.63
N ALA A 12 -4.47 34.50 -11.43
CA ALA A 12 -3.97 33.20 -10.97
C ALA A 12 -3.13 33.47 -9.71
N PRO A 13 -3.41 32.84 -8.54
CA PRO A 13 -2.51 32.91 -7.41
C PRO A 13 -1.16 32.41 -7.89
N LYS A 14 -0.19 33.32 -8.00
CA LYS A 14 1.21 32.91 -8.19
C LYS A 14 1.53 32.15 -6.92
N PHE A 15 1.64 30.83 -6.99
CA PHE A 15 2.24 30.05 -5.91
C PHE A 15 3.63 30.64 -5.72
N ALA A 16 3.79 31.50 -4.71
CA ALA A 16 5.09 32.05 -4.40
C ALA A 16 6.00 30.87 -4.05
N ASP A 17 7.16 30.79 -4.70
CA ASP A 17 8.12 29.73 -4.40
C ASP A 17 8.41 29.74 -2.89
N ARG A 18 8.29 28.57 -2.25
CA ARG A 18 8.58 28.43 -0.82
C ARG A 18 10.01 28.87 -0.55
N THR A 19 10.20 29.66 0.50
CA THR A 19 11.52 30.07 1.00
C THR A 19 12.31 28.84 1.48
N PHE A 20 13.64 28.96 1.57
CA PHE A 20 14.50 27.88 2.07
C PHE A 20 14.08 27.41 3.47
N GLU A 21 13.80 28.36 4.38
CA GLU A 21 13.36 28.07 5.74
C GLU A 21 12.03 27.30 5.78
N GLN A 22 11.07 27.66 4.93
CA GLN A 22 9.80 26.94 4.82
C GLN A 22 10.01 25.50 4.36
N ARG A 23 10.87 25.27 3.35
CA ARG A 23 11.18 23.92 2.87
C ARG A 23 11.86 23.07 3.95
N GLU A 24 12.74 23.67 4.74
CA GLU A 24 13.41 22.96 5.84
C GLU A 24 12.43 22.56 6.95
N VAL A 25 11.50 23.46 7.30
CA VAL A 25 10.42 23.16 8.25
C VAL A 25 9.52 22.05 7.71
N ASP A 26 9.08 22.15 6.46
CA ASP A 26 8.24 21.13 5.81
C ASP A 26 8.93 19.76 5.76
N ALA A 27 10.24 19.74 5.47
CA ALA A 27 11.02 18.51 5.43
C ALA A 27 11.12 17.85 6.82
N LYS A 28 11.28 18.63 7.88
CA LYS A 28 11.28 18.12 9.27
C LYS A 28 9.91 17.58 9.66
N VAL A 29 8.86 18.33 9.36
CA VAL A 29 7.46 17.99 9.68
C VAL A 29 7.02 16.70 8.95
N ASN A 30 7.39 16.55 7.68
CA ASN A 30 7.05 15.37 6.87
C ASN A 30 8.09 14.22 6.96
N GLY A 31 9.14 14.39 7.77
CA GLY A 31 10.22 13.41 7.92
C GLY A 31 9.72 11.97 8.17
N PRO A 32 8.78 11.74 9.10
CA PRO A 32 8.25 10.40 9.35
C PRO A 32 7.51 9.80 8.14
N MET A 33 6.71 10.59 7.44
CA MET A 33 6.00 10.16 6.23
C MET A 33 6.99 9.77 5.11
N ILE A 34 8.02 10.59 4.90
CA ILE A 34 9.09 10.32 3.92
C ILE A 34 9.87 9.05 4.29
N GLN A 35 10.16 8.86 5.59
CA GLN A 35 10.86 7.67 6.07
C GLN A 35 10.04 6.41 5.83
N ARG A 36 8.73 6.44 6.14
CA ARG A 36 7.83 5.32 5.86
C ARG A 36 7.78 4.98 4.38
N ALA A 37 7.58 5.98 3.53
CA ALA A 37 7.58 5.80 2.08
C ALA A 37 8.91 5.21 1.58
N ARG A 38 10.05 5.64 2.12
CA ARG A 38 11.37 5.08 1.77
C ARG A 38 11.47 3.59 2.12
N VAL A 39 11.05 3.20 3.33
CA VAL A 39 11.11 1.79 3.76
C VAL A 39 10.18 0.93 2.90
N VAL A 40 8.95 1.38 2.69
CA VAL A 40 7.98 0.65 1.85
C VAL A 40 8.49 0.52 0.42
N ASN A 41 8.90 1.61 -0.21
CA ASN A 41 9.41 1.61 -1.59
C ASN A 41 10.64 0.71 -1.78
N SER A 42 11.44 0.47 -0.73
CA SER A 42 12.60 -0.42 -0.82
C SER A 42 12.23 -1.89 -1.08
N ILE A 43 10.97 -2.27 -0.83
CA ILE A 43 10.48 -3.63 -1.05
C ILE A 43 9.44 -3.74 -2.17
N LEU A 44 8.95 -2.64 -2.74
CA LEU A 44 7.83 -2.65 -3.70
C LEU A 44 8.25 -3.18 -5.08
N THR A 45 8.17 -4.49 -5.26
CA THR A 45 8.10 -5.14 -6.58
C THR A 45 6.67 -5.11 -7.11
N ALA A 46 6.46 -5.47 -8.38
CA ALA A 46 5.13 -5.51 -9.00
C ALA A 46 4.10 -6.33 -8.18
N LYS A 47 4.51 -7.50 -7.66
CA LYS A 47 3.68 -8.36 -6.79
C LYS A 47 3.23 -7.62 -5.52
N TYR A 48 4.15 -6.96 -4.83
CA TYR A 48 3.84 -6.27 -3.57
C TYR A 48 3.07 -4.97 -3.79
N LEU A 49 3.36 -4.25 -4.88
CA LEU A 49 2.60 -3.07 -5.29
C LEU A 49 1.14 -3.42 -5.57
N LYS A 50 0.89 -4.52 -6.31
CA LYS A 50 -0.47 -5.00 -6.59
C LYS A 50 -1.19 -5.38 -5.30
N ALA A 51 -0.55 -6.17 -4.42
CA ALA A 51 -1.14 -6.55 -3.14
C ALA A 51 -1.49 -5.33 -2.27
N LYS A 52 -0.54 -4.39 -2.13
CA LYS A 52 -0.74 -3.14 -1.39
C LYS A 52 -1.93 -2.35 -1.96
N SER A 53 -1.98 -2.17 -3.28
CA SER A 53 -3.05 -1.41 -3.93
C SER A 53 -4.42 -2.03 -3.69
N ILE A 54 -4.55 -3.37 -3.76
CA ILE A 54 -5.81 -4.05 -3.46
C ILE A 54 -6.25 -3.75 -2.02
N PHE A 55 -5.33 -3.86 -1.06
CA PHE A 55 -5.63 -3.66 0.36
C PHE A 55 -5.92 -2.19 0.71
N ASP A 56 -5.15 -1.25 0.15
CA ASP A 56 -5.38 0.18 0.30
C ASP A 56 -6.75 0.57 -0.24
N ASN A 57 -7.11 0.09 -1.43
CA ASN A 57 -8.40 0.39 -2.06
C ASN A 57 -9.57 -0.18 -1.27
N TYR A 58 -9.44 -1.39 -0.72
CA TYR A 58 -10.48 -1.99 0.10
C TYR A 58 -10.80 -1.15 1.35
N HIS A 59 -9.77 -0.57 1.98
CA HIS A 59 -9.92 0.25 3.18
C HIS A 59 -10.13 1.74 2.89
N GLU A 60 -10.20 2.13 1.61
CA GLU A 60 -10.19 3.54 1.18
C GLU A 60 -9.02 4.32 1.83
N TYR A 61 -7.86 3.67 1.96
CA TYR A 61 -6.72 4.19 2.72
C TYR A 61 -6.12 5.43 2.05
N ASP A 62 -5.98 6.49 2.83
CA ASP A 62 -5.35 7.74 2.43
C ASP A 62 -4.27 8.12 3.45
N VAL A 63 -3.02 8.21 2.98
CA VAL A 63 -1.86 8.55 3.82
C VAL A 63 -1.98 9.95 4.40
N ASP A 64 -2.56 10.90 3.67
CA ASP A 64 -2.70 12.29 4.12
C ASP A 64 -3.77 12.40 5.22
N GLN A 65 -4.71 11.47 5.26
CA GLN A 65 -5.64 11.32 6.37
C GLN A 65 -4.98 10.59 7.53
N ALA A 66 -4.21 9.54 7.29
CA ALA A 66 -3.58 8.76 8.36
C ALA A 66 -2.44 9.51 9.07
N PHE A 67 -1.81 10.47 8.39
CA PHE A 67 -0.68 11.23 8.91
C PHE A 67 -1.13 12.59 9.47
N VAL A 68 -0.81 12.85 10.74
CA VAL A 68 -0.96 14.17 11.36
C VAL A 68 0.43 14.71 11.68
N PRO A 69 0.92 15.72 10.96
CA PRO A 69 2.24 16.26 11.20
C PRO A 69 2.30 16.96 12.57
N THR A 70 3.24 16.56 13.44
CA THR A 70 3.40 17.13 14.79
C THR A 70 4.84 17.60 15.01
N THR A 71 5.00 18.71 15.75
CA THR A 71 6.31 19.22 16.18
C THR A 71 6.56 18.99 17.68
N THR A 72 5.57 18.42 18.39
CA THR A 72 5.48 18.36 19.85
C THR A 72 5.62 16.96 20.44
N GLY A 73 5.91 15.95 19.60
CA GLY A 73 6.11 14.56 20.05
C GLY A 73 4.82 13.75 20.19
N GLU A 74 3.68 14.31 19.79
CA GLU A 74 2.44 13.54 19.62
C GLU A 74 2.58 12.50 18.49
N PRO A 75 1.85 11.36 18.56
CA PRO A 75 1.89 10.34 17.51
C PRO A 75 1.52 10.94 16.15
N CYS A 76 2.45 10.84 15.20
CA CYS A 76 2.23 11.37 13.86
C CYS A 76 1.33 10.48 12.97
N TRP A 77 1.02 9.27 13.44
CA TRP A 77 0.14 8.32 12.74
C TRP A 77 -1.13 8.09 13.55
N ARG A 78 -2.27 8.28 12.91
CA ARG A 78 -3.60 7.97 13.44
C ARG A 78 -3.89 6.49 13.26
N GLU A 79 -3.84 5.72 14.33
CA GLU A 79 -4.06 4.27 14.27
C GLU A 79 -5.47 3.90 13.76
N ASP A 80 -6.48 4.70 14.09
CA ASP A 80 -7.86 4.53 13.63
C ASP A 80 -7.99 4.69 12.11
N ALA A 81 -7.25 5.63 11.52
CA ALA A 81 -7.25 5.90 10.08
C ALA A 81 -6.22 5.09 9.28
N ASP A 82 -5.36 4.31 9.94
CA ASP A 82 -4.30 3.55 9.30
C ASP A 82 -4.50 2.03 9.44
N PRO A 83 -5.04 1.35 8.41
CA PRO A 83 -5.31 -0.08 8.47
C PRO A 83 -4.00 -0.89 8.56
N TRP A 84 -2.85 -0.35 8.13
CA TRP A 84 -1.57 -1.02 8.25
C TRP A 84 -1.06 -1.03 9.69
N LEU A 85 -1.44 -0.03 10.50
CA LEU A 85 -1.15 -0.01 11.94
C LEU A 85 -2.14 -0.82 12.77
N ARG A 86 -3.23 -1.28 12.17
CA ARG A 86 -4.20 -2.22 12.74
C ARG A 86 -4.21 -3.58 12.04
N ILE A 87 -3.10 -3.94 11.38
CA ILE A 87 -3.04 -5.11 10.48
C ILE A 87 -3.45 -6.44 11.13
N ARG A 88 -3.30 -6.58 12.44
CA ARG A 88 -3.74 -7.77 13.18
C ARG A 88 -5.26 -7.97 13.14
N GLU A 89 -6.01 -6.88 13.02
CA GLU A 89 -7.46 -6.87 12.92
C GLU A 89 -7.90 -6.80 11.46
N THR A 90 -7.28 -5.91 10.68
CA THR A 90 -7.74 -5.58 9.33
C THR A 90 -7.36 -6.62 8.29
N LEU A 91 -6.23 -7.33 8.43
CA LEU A 91 -5.83 -8.35 7.45
C LEU A 91 -6.75 -9.59 7.47
N PRO A 92 -7.09 -10.17 8.63
CA PRO A 92 -8.08 -11.24 8.68
C PRO A 92 -9.43 -10.84 8.05
N GLU A 93 -9.97 -9.69 8.46
CA GLU A 93 -11.23 -9.14 7.94
C GLU A 93 -11.18 -8.99 6.41
N PHE A 94 -10.12 -8.36 5.91
CA PHE A 94 -9.89 -8.20 4.48
C PHE A 94 -9.87 -9.53 3.75
N LEU A 95 -9.15 -10.55 4.23
CA LEU A 95 -9.03 -11.82 3.53
C LEU A 95 -10.37 -12.58 3.48
N GLU A 96 -11.16 -12.54 4.55
CA GLU A 96 -12.49 -13.14 4.58
C GLU A 96 -13.43 -12.45 3.58
N ASP A 97 -13.48 -11.13 3.61
CA ASP A 97 -14.39 -10.34 2.77
C ASP A 97 -13.96 -10.34 1.30
N TYR A 98 -12.66 -10.19 1.01
CA TYR A 98 -12.11 -10.27 -0.34
C TYR A 98 -12.42 -11.62 -1.00
N THR A 99 -12.22 -12.72 -0.27
CA THR A 99 -12.52 -14.06 -0.79
C THR A 99 -14.01 -14.22 -1.06
N ARG A 100 -14.86 -13.78 -0.12
CA ARG A 100 -16.32 -13.83 -0.27
C ARG A 100 -16.77 -13.04 -1.50
N ILE A 101 -16.33 -11.79 -1.64
CA ILE A 101 -16.70 -10.89 -2.73
C ILE A 101 -16.32 -11.47 -4.10
N ILE A 102 -15.11 -12.03 -4.23
CA ILE A 102 -14.68 -12.63 -5.51
C ILE A 102 -15.55 -13.84 -5.86
N VAL A 103 -15.77 -14.75 -4.91
CA VAL A 103 -16.58 -15.95 -5.17
C VAL A 103 -18.03 -15.58 -5.50
N GLU A 104 -18.62 -14.63 -4.78
CA GLU A 104 -20.01 -14.18 -5.01
C GLU A 104 -20.18 -13.42 -6.32
N SER A 105 -19.15 -12.69 -6.78
CA SER A 105 -19.16 -12.02 -8.08
C SER A 105 -18.84 -12.95 -9.26
N GLY A 106 -18.55 -14.22 -9.00
CA GLY A 106 -18.14 -15.19 -10.03
C GLY A 106 -16.73 -14.94 -10.57
N GLY A 107 -15.90 -14.19 -9.85
CA GLY A 107 -14.50 -14.00 -10.18
C GLY A 107 -13.66 -15.25 -9.88
N GLU A 108 -12.50 -15.33 -10.52
CA GLU A 108 -11.59 -16.46 -10.36
C GLU A 108 -10.51 -16.13 -9.31
N ILE A 109 -10.48 -16.91 -8.23
CA ILE A 109 -9.39 -16.92 -7.26
C ILE A 109 -9.03 -18.36 -6.91
N THR A 110 -7.75 -18.70 -7.07
CA THR A 110 -7.20 -20.00 -6.67
C THR A 110 -6.75 -19.96 -5.21
N GLY A 111 -6.68 -21.13 -4.58
CA GLY A 111 -6.16 -21.23 -3.22
C GLY A 111 -4.73 -20.70 -3.10
N GLU A 112 -3.88 -21.02 -4.07
CA GLU A 112 -2.52 -20.51 -4.16
C GLU A 112 -2.49 -18.99 -4.37
N GLY A 113 -3.38 -18.45 -5.21
CA GLY A 113 -3.52 -17.01 -5.42
C GLY A 113 -3.84 -16.27 -4.12
N LEU A 114 -4.76 -16.79 -3.32
CA LEU A 114 -5.11 -16.24 -2.01
C LEU A 114 -3.94 -16.30 -1.03
N GLN A 115 -3.22 -17.42 -0.98
CA GLN A 115 -2.03 -17.57 -0.13
C GLN A 115 -0.90 -16.60 -0.55
N ASN A 116 -0.67 -16.47 -1.85
CA ASN A 116 0.30 -15.54 -2.43
C ASN A 116 -0.03 -14.08 -2.09
N LEU A 117 -1.32 -13.71 -2.12
CA LEU A 117 -1.79 -12.39 -1.70
C LEU A 117 -1.52 -12.17 -0.20
N ALA A 118 -1.91 -13.13 0.65
CA ALA A 118 -1.72 -13.01 2.10
C ALA A 118 -0.24 -12.84 2.49
N VAL A 119 0.66 -13.64 1.92
CA VAL A 119 2.11 -13.53 2.16
C VAL A 119 2.65 -12.18 1.68
N ALA A 120 2.20 -11.70 0.52
CA ALA A 120 2.59 -10.39 0.01
C ALA A 120 2.15 -9.28 0.97
N LEU A 121 0.92 -9.33 1.48
CA LEU A 121 0.38 -8.35 2.43
C LEU A 121 1.12 -8.36 3.76
N ILE A 122 1.49 -9.53 4.29
CA ILE A 122 2.30 -9.62 5.52
C ILE A 122 3.66 -8.93 5.33
N ARG A 123 4.28 -9.12 4.17
CA ARG A 123 5.58 -8.48 3.87
C ARG A 123 5.45 -6.96 3.75
N VAL A 124 4.39 -6.48 3.09
CA VAL A 124 4.07 -5.05 3.01
C VAL A 124 3.81 -4.48 4.41
N ALA A 125 2.97 -5.13 5.21
CA ALA A 125 2.64 -4.71 6.56
C ALA A 125 3.87 -4.60 7.47
N ARG A 126 4.82 -5.53 7.38
CA ARG A 126 6.10 -5.44 8.10
C ARG A 126 6.88 -4.17 7.73
N ALA A 127 6.93 -3.81 6.44
CA ALA A 127 7.60 -2.60 5.98
C ALA A 127 6.84 -1.32 6.37
N GLU A 128 5.50 -1.33 6.33
CA GLU A 128 4.65 -0.24 6.79
C GLU A 128 4.84 0.02 8.29
N TRP A 129 4.89 -1.05 9.09
CA TRP A 129 5.10 -1.01 10.54
C TRP A 129 6.49 -0.47 10.90
N GLU A 130 7.54 -0.99 10.24
CA GLU A 130 8.92 -0.51 10.38
C GLU A 130 9.05 0.94 9.93
N GLY A 131 8.44 1.29 8.80
CA GLY A 131 8.42 2.64 8.24
C GLY A 131 7.73 3.66 9.15
N ALA A 132 6.70 3.25 9.88
CA ALA A 132 6.05 4.04 10.92
C ALA A 132 6.86 4.16 12.22
N GLY A 133 8.08 3.61 12.27
CA GLY A 133 8.97 3.69 13.43
C GLY A 133 8.69 2.67 14.53
N ARG A 134 7.91 1.62 14.24
CA ARG A 134 7.56 0.57 15.20
C ARG A 134 8.45 -0.66 15.04
N ASP A 135 8.54 -1.48 16.09
CA ASP A 135 9.30 -2.74 16.02
C ASP A 135 8.57 -3.76 15.12
N LYS A 136 9.17 -4.09 13.99
CA LYS A 136 8.67 -5.11 13.05
C LYS A 136 8.52 -6.50 13.67
N LYS A 137 9.20 -6.79 14.79
CA LYS A 137 9.02 -8.04 15.54
C LYS A 137 7.61 -8.17 16.13
N ALA A 138 6.84 -7.09 16.18
CA ALA A 138 5.42 -7.14 16.53
C ALA A 138 4.57 -7.93 15.52
N LEU A 139 5.04 -8.08 14.27
CA LEU A 139 4.43 -8.93 13.23
C LEU A 139 5.28 -10.18 13.02
N ASP A 140 5.29 -11.01 14.07
CA ASP A 140 6.14 -12.18 14.21
C ASP A 140 5.68 -13.38 13.35
N LYS A 141 6.35 -14.52 13.57
CA LYS A 141 6.03 -15.78 12.90
C LYS A 141 4.67 -16.34 13.34
N ALA A 142 4.21 -16.04 14.56
CA ALA A 142 2.90 -16.48 15.04
C ALA A 142 1.79 -15.78 14.26
N PHE A 143 1.90 -14.45 14.07
CA PHE A 143 0.97 -13.71 13.21
C PHE A 143 0.92 -14.28 11.79
N GLU A 144 2.07 -14.57 11.19
CA GLU A 144 2.12 -15.17 9.85
C GLU A 144 1.42 -16.54 9.80
N GLN A 145 1.61 -17.38 10.81
CA GLN A 145 0.95 -18.68 10.92
C GLN A 145 -0.57 -18.56 11.11
N GLU A 146 -1.02 -17.59 11.91
CA GLU A 146 -2.46 -17.31 12.11
C GLU A 146 -3.13 -16.93 10.78
N ILE A 147 -2.49 -16.07 9.98
CA ILE A 147 -3.01 -15.67 8.67
C ILE A 147 -3.02 -16.84 7.68
N LEU A 148 -1.97 -17.67 7.66
CA LEU A 148 -1.94 -18.83 6.78
C LEU A 148 -2.99 -19.88 7.15
N ALA A 149 -3.23 -20.11 8.45
CA ALA A 149 -4.30 -21.00 8.91
C ALA A 149 -5.69 -20.45 8.52
N LEU A 150 -5.87 -19.13 8.54
CA LEU A 150 -7.09 -18.50 8.03
C LEU A 150 -7.26 -18.74 6.53
N VAL A 151 -6.20 -18.58 5.74
CA VAL A 151 -6.22 -18.85 4.30
C VAL A 151 -6.61 -20.31 4.02
N GLU A 152 -6.03 -21.27 4.72
CA GLU A 152 -6.39 -22.70 4.58
C GLU A 152 -7.88 -22.95 4.90
N LYS A 153 -8.40 -22.33 5.97
CA LYS A 153 -9.82 -22.39 6.32
C LYS A 153 -10.69 -21.82 5.20
N LEU A 154 -10.32 -20.67 4.63
CA LEU A 154 -11.05 -20.03 3.53
C LEU A 154 -11.02 -20.87 2.26
N GLN A 155 -9.88 -21.44 1.91
CA GLN A 155 -9.74 -22.37 0.79
C GLN A 155 -10.72 -23.54 0.90
N ALA A 156 -10.80 -24.17 2.08
CA ALA A 156 -11.72 -25.27 2.34
C ALA A 156 -13.20 -24.83 2.34
N GLN A 157 -13.50 -23.68 2.95
CA GLN A 157 -14.85 -23.14 3.06
C GLN A 157 -15.46 -22.80 1.69
N PHE A 158 -14.68 -22.15 0.83
CA PHE A 158 -15.13 -21.69 -0.48
C PHE A 158 -14.82 -22.69 -1.61
N LYS A 159 -14.17 -23.83 -1.30
CA LYS A 159 -13.73 -24.85 -2.27
C LYS A 159 -12.92 -24.24 -3.42
N LEU A 160 -11.96 -23.40 -3.06
CA LEU A 160 -11.14 -22.70 -4.05
C LEU A 160 -10.36 -23.72 -4.88
N PRO A 161 -10.30 -23.54 -6.21
CA PRO A 161 -9.52 -24.41 -7.08
C PRO A 161 -8.03 -24.29 -6.75
N GLU A 162 -7.31 -25.40 -6.90
CA GLU A 162 -5.84 -25.35 -7.00
C GLU A 162 -5.48 -24.61 -8.29
N ALA A 163 -4.36 -23.89 -8.30
CA ALA A 163 -3.88 -23.30 -9.54
C ALA A 163 -3.69 -24.43 -10.54
N GLN A 164 -4.29 -24.32 -11.73
CA GLN A 164 -3.81 -25.09 -12.85
C GLN A 164 -2.43 -24.52 -13.16
N ASP A 165 -1.40 -25.37 -13.21
CA ASP A 165 -0.09 -24.98 -13.69
C ASP A 165 -0.30 -24.30 -15.05
N ALA A 166 -0.29 -22.97 -15.05
CA ALA A 166 -0.27 -22.21 -16.28
C ALA A 166 1.13 -22.45 -16.82
N ASP A 167 1.20 -23.17 -17.94
CA ASP A 167 2.41 -23.38 -18.72
C ASP A 167 3.25 -22.09 -18.72
N GLU A 168 4.54 -22.24 -18.45
CA GLU A 168 5.56 -21.20 -18.50
C GLU A 168 5.28 -20.23 -19.66
N ASP A 169 4.86 -19.00 -19.35
CA ASP A 169 5.06 -17.89 -20.28
C ASP A 169 6.59 -17.73 -20.38
N GLU A 170 7.17 -18.42 -21.36
CA GLU A 170 8.55 -18.24 -21.80
C GLU A 170 8.73 -16.74 -22.09
N ASP A 171 9.59 -16.10 -21.28
CA ASP A 171 10.18 -14.81 -21.61
C ASP A 171 11.00 -14.99 -22.92
N GLU A 172 10.34 -14.91 -24.07
CA GLU A 172 10.99 -14.70 -25.38
C GLU A 172 11.53 -13.25 -25.45
N ASP A 173 12.58 -12.96 -24.68
CA ASP A 173 13.48 -11.84 -24.99
C ASP A 173 14.48 -12.30 -26.07
N GLU A 174 13.98 -12.45 -27.30
CA GLU A 174 14.81 -12.35 -28.50
C GLU A 174 15.33 -10.90 -28.62
N VAL A 175 16.51 -10.66 -28.08
CA VAL A 175 17.29 -9.46 -28.44
C VAL A 175 18.30 -9.84 -29.50
N GLU A 176 17.83 -9.95 -30.75
CA GLU A 176 18.67 -9.77 -31.93
C GLU A 176 19.21 -8.33 -31.93
N GLY A 177 20.52 -8.20 -32.14
CA GLY A 177 21.14 -6.87 -32.24
C GLY A 177 22.64 -6.90 -32.41
N GLU A 178 23.15 -7.67 -33.37
CA GLU A 178 24.44 -7.37 -33.99
C GLU A 178 24.39 -5.99 -34.66
N ASN A 179 25.24 -5.06 -34.20
CA ASN A 179 26.06 -4.16 -35.03
C ASN A 179 27.03 -3.34 -34.16
#